data_AF-A0A532EKH1-F1
#
_entry.id   AF-A0A532EKH1-F1
#
_cell.length_a   1.000
_cell.length_b   1.000
_cell.length_c   1.000
_cell.angle_alpha   90.00
_cell.angle_beta   90.00
_cell.angle_gamma   90.00
#
_symmetry.space_group_name_H-M   'P 1'
#
loop_
_entity.id
_entity.type
_entity.pdbx_description
1 polymer ?
#
loop_
_entity_poly.entity_id
_entity_poly.type
_entity_poly.pdbx_seq_one_letter_code
_entity_poly.pdbx_strand_id
1 'polypeptide(L)' 'MIYGLHAVREALRAGTRPLQRLLVLRTDRQFHDLAQLAKAQGVPVHIEPPQAFDRLAPGGHHQGVIALIAAKSYD' A
#
# COMPACT_ATOMS: atom_id res chain seq x y z
N MET A 1 -6.45 6.87 -1.06
CA MET A 1 -5.17 6.26 -0.63
C MET A 1 -5.30 5.82 0.81
N ILE A 2 -4.61 4.74 1.21
CA ILE A 2 -4.50 4.25 2.59
C ILE A 2 -3.00 4.08 2.89
N TYR A 3 -2.53 4.39 4.09
CA TYR A 3 -1.12 4.26 4.44
C TYR A 3 -0.94 3.82 5.89
N GLY A 4 0.24 3.28 6.21
CA GLY A 4 0.51 2.65 7.49
C GLY A 4 0.29 1.13 7.46
N LEU A 5 1.13 0.40 8.19
CA LEU A 5 1.23 -1.05 8.07
C LEU A 5 -0.08 -1.77 8.42
N HIS A 6 -0.70 -1.38 9.53
CA HIS A 6 -1.97 -1.97 9.97
C HIS A 6 -3.12 -1.62 9.03
N ALA A 7 -3.29 -0.34 8.69
CA ALA A 7 -4.39 0.11 7.84
C ALA A 7 -4.36 -0.54 6.45
N VAL A 8 -3.16 -0.67 5.86
CA VAL A 8 -3.01 -1.32 4.55
C VAL A 8 -3.23 -2.82 4.64
N ARG A 9 -2.76 -3.49 5.70
CA ARG A 9 -3.02 -4.92 5.92
C ARG A 9 -4.51 -5.21 6.04
N GLU A 10 -5.23 -4.40 6.81
CA GLU A 10 -6.68 -4.56 6.97
C GLU A 10 -7.43 -4.25 5.67
N ALA A 11 -6.99 -3.26 4.89
CA ALA A 11 -7.57 -2.96 3.59
C ALA A 11 -7.43 -4.13 2.59
N LEU A 12 -6.24 -4.74 2.54
CA LEU A 12 -6.02 -5.96 1.75
C LEU A 12 -6.93 -7.09 2.25
N ARG A 13 -6.94 -7.39 3.55
CA ARG A 13 -7.78 -8.45 4.13
C ARG A 13 -9.27 -8.27 3.85
N ALA A 14 -9.76 -7.04 3.95
CA ALA A 14 -11.16 -6.73 3.74
C ALA A 14 -11.58 -6.91 2.27
N GLY A 15 -10.70 -6.61 1.31
CA GLY A 15 -10.99 -6.73 -0.13
C GLY A 15 -12.14 -5.84 -0.64
N THR A 16 -12.68 -4.94 0.19
CA THR A 16 -13.88 -4.15 -0.12
C THR A 16 -13.61 -2.96 -1.04
N ARG A 17 -12.34 -2.55 -1.17
CA ARG A 17 -11.93 -1.46 -2.06
C ARG A 17 -10.82 -1.97 -2.99
N PRO A 18 -11.00 -1.90 -4.32
CA PRO A 18 -9.97 -2.35 -5.25
C PRO A 18 -8.73 -1.47 -5.11
N LEU A 19 -7.63 -2.09 -4.68
CA LEU A 19 -6.32 -1.45 -4.62
C LEU A 19 -5.67 -1.56 -6.01
N GLN A 20 -5.21 -0.43 -6.54
CA GLN A 20 -4.50 -0.39 -7.83
C GLN A 20 -3.06 -0.86 -7.69
N ARG A 21 -2.35 -0.43 -6.65
CA ARG A 21 -0.96 -0.79 -6.38
C ARG A 21 -0.56 -0.53 -4.94
N LEU A 22 0.36 -1.35 -4.45
CA LEU A 22 1.02 -1.22 -3.15
C LEU A 22 2.42 -0.63 -3.35
N LEU A 23 2.75 0.42 -2.60
CA LEU A 23 4.09 1.00 -2.53
C LEU A 23 4.72 0.60 -1.19
N VAL A 24 5.96 0.10 -1.23
CA VAL A 24 6.76 -0.22 -0.04
C VAL A 24 8.12 0.45 -0.12
N LEU A 25 8.72 0.82 1.02
CA LEU A 25 10.10 1.35 1.02
C LEU A 25 11.15 0.27 0.71
N ARG A 26 10.83 -0.98 1.04
CA ARG A 26 11.70 -2.15 0.93
C ARG A 26 10.90 -3.44 1.10
N THR A 27 11.49 -4.58 0.76
CA THR A 27 10.88 -5.91 0.90
C THR A 27 11.62 -6.76 1.93
N ASP A 28 11.87 -6.20 3.10
CA ASP A 28 12.43 -6.95 4.23
C ASP A 28 11.36 -7.84 4.90
N ARG A 29 11.75 -8.52 5.98
CA ARG A 29 10.85 -9.44 6.70
C ARG A 29 9.56 -8.76 7.20
N GLN A 30 9.59 -7.46 7.49
CA GLN A 30 8.41 -6.72 7.96
C GLN A 30 7.36 -6.56 6.85
N PHE A 31 7.81 -6.36 5.60
CA PHE A 31 6.93 -6.14 4.45
C PHE A 31 6.67 -7.40 3.64
N HIS A 32 7.41 -8.49 3.86
CA HIS A 32 7.28 -9.74 3.11
C HIS A 32 5.85 -10.28 3.13
N ASP A 33 5.25 -10.46 4.31
CA ASP A 33 3.89 -11.00 4.44
C ASP A 33 2.84 -10.11 3.76
N LEU A 34 3.04 -8.79 3.84
CA LEU A 34 2.16 -7.82 3.21
C LEU A 34 2.27 -7.88 1.67
N ALA A 35 3.49 -8.02 1.15
CA ALA A 35 3.73 -8.16 -0.27
C ALA A 35 3.17 -9.48 -0.82
N GLN A 36 3.26 -10.58 -0.07
CA GLN A 36 2.63 -11.85 -0.43
C GLN A 36 1.10 -11.73 -0.44
N LEU A 37 0.51 -11.08 0.56
CA LEU A 37 -0.93 -10.84 0.61
C LEU A 37 -1.41 -10.00 -0.58
N ALA A 38 -0.71 -8.92 -0.91
CA ALA A 38 -1.01 -8.11 -2.08
C ALA A 38 -0.91 -8.91 -3.38
N LYS A 39 0.16 -9.70 -3.54
CA LYS A 39 0.36 -10.56 -4.71
C LYS A 39 -0.75 -11.61 -4.85
N ALA A 40 -1.18 -12.23 -3.75
CA ALA A 40 -2.28 -13.21 -3.76
C ALA A 40 -3.62 -12.59 -4.20
N GLN A 41 -3.79 -11.27 -4.05
CA GLN A 41 -4.95 -10.51 -4.48
C GLN A 41 -4.77 -9.83 -5.85
N GLY A 42 -3.67 -10.12 -6.55
CA GLY A 42 -3.37 -9.50 -7.84
C GLY A 42 -3.00 -8.02 -7.77
N VAL A 43 -2.67 -7.50 -6.58
CA VAL A 43 -2.25 -6.10 -6.39
C VAL A 43 -0.74 -6.00 -6.64
N PRO A 44 -0.28 -5.24 -7.64
CA PRO A 44 1.14 -5.07 -7.91
C PRO A 44 1.85 -4.32 -6.79
N VAL A 45 3.05 -4.77 -6.44
CA VAL A 45 3.89 -4.19 -5.37
C VAL A 45 5.10 -3.48 -5.99
N HIS A 46 5.33 -2.24 -5.59
CA HIS A 46 6.44 -1.41 -6.06
C HIS A 46 7.30 -0.95 -4.89
N ILE A 47 8.61 -1.01 -5.07
CA ILE A 47 9.56 -0.42 -4.14
C ILE A 47 9.82 1.01 -4.58
N GLU A 48 9.58 1.98 -3.70
CA GLU A 48 9.74 3.40 -4.00
C GLU A 48 10.66 4.07 -2.95
N PRO A 49 11.40 5.13 -3.31
CA PRO A 49 12.31 5.79 -2.39
C PRO A 49 11.56 6.61 -1.33
N PRO A 50 12.16 6.90 -0.15
CA PRO A 50 11.52 7.65 0.94
C PRO A 50 10.86 8.96 0.51
N GLN A 51 11.48 9.70 -0.41
CA GLN A 51 10.97 10.98 -0.89
C GLN A 51 9.60 10.85 -1.59
N ALA A 52 9.32 9.70 -2.22
CA ALA A 52 8.02 9.44 -2.82
C ALA A 52 6.93 9.30 -1.74
N PHE A 53 7.25 8.66 -0.62
CA PHE A 53 6.34 8.52 0.51
C PHE A 53 6.08 9.85 1.21
N ASP A 54 7.12 10.64 1.45
CA ASP A 54 6.97 11.97 2.08
C ASP A 54 6.08 12.90 1.24
N ARG A 55 6.16 12.79 -0.09
CA ARG A 55 5.28 13.55 -1.01
C ARG A 55 3.84 13.07 -0.97
N LEU A 56 3.62 11.75 -0.90
CA LEU A 56 2.27 11.15 -0.91
C LEU A 56 1.58 11.24 0.44
N ALA A 57 2.32 11.08 1.53
CA ALA A 57 1.83 11.12 2.91
C ALA A 57 2.73 12.04 3.77
N PRO A 58 2.60 13.36 3.60
CA PRO A 58 3.35 14.33 4.41
C PRO A 58 3.12 14.10 5.91
N GLY A 59 4.19 14.17 6.70
CA GLY A 59 4.13 13.93 8.15
C GLY A 59 4.51 12.51 8.60
N GLY A 60 4.90 11.62 7.69
CA GLY A 60 5.64 10.39 8.03
C GLY A 60 4.79 9.24 8.63
N HIS A 61 3.47 9.36 8.67
CA HIS A 61 2.59 8.33 9.25
C HIS A 61 2.41 7.09 8.36
N HIS A 62 3.06 7.01 7.19
CA HIS A 62 2.94 5.89 6.25
C HIS A 62 3.68 4.61 6.70
N GLN A 63 4.62 4.69 7.66
CA GLN A 63 5.35 3.52 8.19
C GLN A 63 6.01 2.66 7.09
N GLY A 64 6.35 3.29 5.97
CA GLY A 64 6.96 2.63 4.81
C GLY A 64 6.00 1.86 3.90
N VAL A 65 4.68 2.04 4.02
CA VAL A 65 3.71 1.43 3.11
C VAL A 65 2.55 2.36 2.76
N ILE A 66 2.19 2.39 1.48
CA ILE A 66 1.05 3.13 0.92
C ILE A 66 0.30 2.23 -0.06
N ALA A 67 -1.02 2.15 0.07
CA ALA A 67 -1.90 1.54 -0.91
C ALA A 67 -2.66 2.63 -1.69
N LEU A 68 -2.50 2.61 -3.01
CA LEU A 68 -3.29 3.44 -3.92
C LEU A 68 -4.57 2.70 -4.28
N ILE A 69 -5.69 3.41 -4.17
CA ILE A 69 -7.03 2.88 -4.43
C ILE A 69 -7.47 3.40 -5.79
N ALA A 70 -8.22 2.61 -6.54
CA ALA A 70 -8.84 3.13 -7.76
C ALA A 70 -9.72 4.34 -7.43
N ALA A 71 -9.66 5.39 -8.26
CA ALA A 71 -10.67 6.42 -8.23
C ALA A 71 -12.04 5.77 -8.47
N LYS A 72 -13.04 6.15 -7.69
CA LYS A 72 -14.43 5.80 -8.02
C LYS A 72 -14.70 6.47 -9.37
N SER A 73 -14.95 5.70 -10.43
CA SER A 73 -15.63 6.23 -11.60
C SER A 73 -16.99 6.72 -11.09
N TYR A 74 -17.22 8.02 -11.15
CA TYR A 74 -18.58 8.54 -11.12
C TYR A 74 -19.07 8.38 -12.56
N ASP A 75 -20.04 7.49 -12.75
CA ASP A 75 -20.87 7.47 -13.96
C ASP A 75 -21.86 8.64 -13.92
#